data_AF-A0A284RR54-F1
#
_entry.id   AF-A0A284RR54-F1
#
_cell.length_a   1.000
_cell.length_b   1.000
_cell.length_c   1.000
_cell.angle_alpha   90.00
_cell.angle_beta   90.00
_cell.angle_gamma   90.00
#
_symmetry.space_group_name_H-M   'P 1'
#
loop_
_entity.id
_entity.type
_entity.pdbx_description
1 polymer ?
#
loop_
_entity_poly.entity_id
_entity_poly.type
_entity_poly.pdbx_seq_one_letter_code
_entity_poly.pdbx_strand_id
1 'polypeptide(L)'
;MTNPELVAATTETASLTLSVTDAIDTPSTTLSGLPSHRPWGRPRKYHTADEKAGAHALAQQGYYERNREVLCWKACRHYAPSSSDNHEHSRRHVASKEARQPRRPSAAYPSVQKTATLDDWKAGIEKNQAQLNRHLNNQPPAMLAAAVCSRTCEAHVTDPCAVISDALKPFNRLHNRISLITTSIYRRMGCTNLWKVAEKLCTQVQEVVDLLQDLLCSALSGVSELRTAFSEGTLAYQQA
;
A
#
# COMPACT_ATOMS: atom_id res chain seq x y z
N MET A 1 28.40 0.62 -49.24
CA MET A 1 27.41 1.17 -50.18
C MET A 1 26.03 0.71 -49.70
N THR A 2 25.11 1.66 -49.49
CA THR A 2 23.64 1.55 -49.31
C THR A 2 23.12 0.67 -48.16
N ASN A 3 22.22 1.07 -47.24
CA ASN A 3 21.53 2.32 -46.85
C ASN A 3 20.83 1.97 -45.50
N PRO A 4 20.78 2.84 -44.46
CA PRO A 4 19.92 2.61 -43.30
C PRO A 4 18.57 3.33 -43.48
N GLU A 5 17.47 2.59 -43.47
CA GLU A 5 16.11 3.12 -43.58
C GLU A 5 15.62 3.55 -42.20
N LEU A 6 15.57 4.87 -42.02
CA LEU A 6 15.18 5.58 -40.81
C LEU A 6 13.66 5.84 -40.87
N VAL A 7 12.85 5.01 -40.20
CA VAL A 7 11.40 5.24 -40.10
C VAL A 7 11.13 6.10 -38.87
N ALA A 8 10.86 7.38 -39.11
CA ALA A 8 10.42 8.33 -38.10
C ALA A 8 8.95 8.06 -37.75
N ALA A 9 8.67 7.67 -36.51
CA ALA A 9 7.32 7.56 -35.97
C ALA A 9 6.82 8.96 -35.56
N THR A 10 5.93 9.53 -36.36
CA THR A 10 5.11 10.69 -36.02
C THR A 10 4.13 10.32 -34.91
N THR A 11 4.28 10.91 -33.73
CA THR A 11 3.30 10.85 -32.65
C THR A 11 2.36 12.04 -32.78
N GLU A 12 1.12 11.78 -33.18
CA GLU A 12 0.03 12.75 -33.17
C GLU A 12 -0.49 12.92 -31.73
N THR A 13 -0.10 14.02 -31.10
CA THR A 13 -0.58 14.41 -29.77
C THR A 13 -1.97 15.04 -29.91
N ALA A 14 -3.03 14.22 -29.81
CA ALA A 14 -4.40 14.70 -29.73
C ALA A 14 -4.64 15.43 -28.40
N SER A 15 -4.61 16.77 -28.45
CA SER A 15 -4.96 17.63 -27.33
C SER A 15 -6.49 17.69 -27.19
N LEU A 16 -7.04 16.91 -26.27
CA LEU A 16 -8.44 17.01 -25.83
C LEU A 16 -8.62 18.29 -25.01
N THR A 17 -9.20 19.31 -25.62
CA THR A 17 -9.65 20.52 -24.94
C THR A 17 -11.04 20.27 -24.36
N LEU A 18 -11.10 20.09 -23.04
CA LEU A 18 -12.35 20.06 -22.27
C LEU A 18 -12.87 21.49 -22.11
N SER A 19 -13.82 21.87 -22.96
CA SER A 19 -14.64 23.07 -22.79
C SER A 19 -15.69 22.82 -21.71
N VAL A 20 -15.36 23.16 -20.47
CA VAL A 20 -16.32 23.27 -19.36
C VAL A 20 -17.12 24.55 -19.56
N THR A 21 -18.36 24.41 -20.02
CA THR A 21 -19.34 25.49 -20.02
C THR A 21 -20.05 25.51 -18.67
N ASP A 22 -19.52 26.28 -17.72
CA ASP A 22 -20.23 26.61 -16.49
C ASP A 22 -21.34 27.62 -16.80
N ALA A 23 -22.58 27.13 -16.80
CA ALA A 23 -23.77 27.97 -16.75
C ALA A 23 -23.89 28.54 -15.33
N ILE A 24 -23.43 29.79 -15.15
CA ILE A 24 -23.60 30.54 -13.91
C ILE A 24 -25.02 31.09 -13.89
N ASP A 25 -25.94 30.33 -13.28
CA ASP A 25 -27.23 30.86 -12.85
C ASP A 25 -26.98 31.92 -11.78
N THR A 26 -27.35 33.16 -12.11
CA THR A 26 -27.21 34.33 -11.25
C THR A 26 -28.45 34.45 -10.36
N PRO A 27 -28.39 34.18 -9.05
CA PRO A 27 -29.51 34.50 -8.17
C PRO A 27 -29.61 36.02 -8.05
N SER A 28 -30.79 36.56 -8.37
CA SER A 28 -31.14 37.96 -8.18
C SER A 28 -31.08 38.31 -6.69
N THR A 29 -30.00 38.98 -6.29
CA THR A 29 -29.81 39.51 -4.94
C THR A 29 -30.81 40.63 -4.69
N THR A 30 -31.88 40.31 -3.96
CA THR A 30 -32.76 41.28 -3.31
C THR A 30 -31.93 42.18 -2.37
N LEU A 31 -31.84 43.45 -2.74
CA LEU A 31 -31.37 44.56 -1.91
C LEU A 31 -32.19 44.62 -0.63
N SER A 32 -31.63 44.18 0.50
CA SER A 32 -32.24 44.36 1.80
C SER A 32 -31.20 44.79 2.83
N GLY A 33 -31.40 46.01 3.34
CA GLY A 33 -30.83 46.48 4.61
C GLY A 33 -29.44 47.08 4.52
N LEU A 34 -29.36 48.40 4.43
CA LEU A 34 -28.17 49.16 4.81
C LEU A 34 -27.78 48.77 6.26
N PRO A 35 -26.53 48.32 6.50
CA PRO A 35 -26.09 48.00 7.85
C PRO A 35 -26.02 49.29 8.68
N SER A 36 -26.81 49.32 9.74
CA SER A 36 -26.76 50.35 10.79
C SER A 36 -25.37 50.38 11.42
N HIS A 37 -24.51 51.29 10.93
CA HIS A 37 -23.20 51.59 11.49
C HIS A 37 -23.35 52.10 12.93
N ARG A 38 -23.01 51.26 13.91
CA ARG A 38 -22.75 51.73 15.29
C ARG A 38 -21.37 52.41 15.28
N PRO A 39 -21.26 53.72 15.57
CA PRO A 39 -20.06 54.48 15.20
C PRO A 39 -18.83 54.30 16.12
N TRP A 40 -18.83 53.41 17.12
CA TRP A 40 -17.78 53.40 18.16
C TRP A 40 -17.37 52.00 18.63
N GLY A 41 -17.25 51.04 17.70
CA GLY A 41 -16.76 49.69 17.97
C GLY A 41 -15.44 49.38 17.27
N ARG A 42 -14.57 48.58 17.89
CA ARG A 42 -13.36 48.05 17.25
C ARG A 42 -13.73 47.41 15.90
N PRO A 43 -13.02 47.70 14.80
CA PRO A 43 -13.31 47.09 13.50
C PRO A 43 -13.42 45.57 13.62
N ARG A 44 -14.52 45.02 13.10
CA ARG A 44 -14.72 43.57 13.05
C ARG A 44 -13.81 42.99 11.96
N LYS A 45 -13.18 41.86 12.25
CA LYS A 45 -12.29 41.15 11.30
C LYS A 45 -13.04 40.55 10.10
N TYR A 46 -14.33 40.27 10.26
CA TYR A 46 -15.21 39.69 9.23
C TYR A 46 -16.52 40.47 9.22
N HIS A 47 -17.01 40.78 8.02
CA HIS A 47 -18.21 41.60 7.80
C HIS A 47 -19.43 40.75 7.42
N THR A 48 -19.22 39.60 6.77
CA THR A 48 -20.28 38.67 6.39
C THR A 48 -20.18 37.34 7.15
N ALA A 49 -21.28 36.59 7.17
CA ALA A 49 -21.28 35.23 7.70
C ALA A 49 -20.39 34.29 6.86
N ASP A 50 -20.40 34.48 5.54
CA ASP A 50 -19.62 33.67 4.59
C ASP A 50 -18.11 33.89 4.76
N GLU A 51 -17.67 35.13 4.94
CA GLU A 51 -16.26 35.45 5.25
C GLU A 51 -15.80 34.76 6.54
N LYS A 52 -16.66 34.75 7.57
CA LYS A 52 -16.36 34.07 8.83
C LYS A 52 -16.29 32.56 8.65
N ALA A 53 -17.18 31.97 7.86
CA ALA A 53 -17.18 30.54 7.56
C ALA A 53 -15.94 30.12 6.76
N GLY A 54 -15.58 30.87 5.71
CA GLY A 54 -14.38 30.62 4.90
C GLY A 54 -13.09 30.75 5.72
N ALA A 55 -12.98 31.79 6.53
CA ALA A 55 -11.82 31.96 7.42
C ALA A 55 -11.73 30.84 8.48
N HIS A 56 -12.86 30.38 9.01
CA HIS A 56 -12.89 29.25 9.93
C HIS A 56 -12.48 27.94 9.25
N ALA A 57 -12.94 27.68 8.01
CA ALA A 57 -12.56 26.49 7.24
C ALA A 57 -11.04 26.45 6.97
N LEU A 58 -10.45 27.56 6.53
CA LEU A 58 -9.00 27.66 6.33
C LEU A 58 -8.21 27.47 7.63
N ALA A 59 -8.69 28.06 8.73
CA ALA A 59 -8.07 27.88 10.04
C ALA A 59 -8.14 26.42 10.53
N GLN A 60 -9.28 25.75 10.29
CA GLN A 60 -9.42 24.32 10.58
C GLN A 60 -8.49 23.48 9.71
N GLN A 61 -8.40 23.73 8.41
CA GLN A 61 -7.48 23.02 7.53
C GLN A 61 -6.03 23.14 8.03
N GLY A 62 -5.57 24.37 8.32
CA GLY A 62 -4.23 24.59 8.86
C GLY A 62 -4.02 23.99 10.26
N TYR A 63 -5.07 23.83 11.06
CA TYR A 63 -5.02 23.07 12.31
C TYR A 63 -4.88 21.57 12.05
N TYR A 64 -5.69 21.01 11.16
CA TYR A 64 -5.68 19.59 10.81
C TYR A 64 -4.36 19.18 10.19
N GLU A 65 -3.80 19.97 9.27
CA GLU A 65 -2.51 19.68 8.65
C GLU A 65 -1.38 19.67 9.68
N ARG A 66 -1.32 20.67 10.58
CA ARG A 66 -0.32 20.73 11.67
C ARG A 66 -0.47 19.63 12.70
N ASN A 67 -1.70 19.17 12.96
CA ASN A 67 -1.99 18.16 13.98
C ASN A 67 -2.33 16.79 13.37
N ARG A 68 -2.10 16.58 12.07
CA ARG A 68 -2.55 15.40 11.34
C ARG A 68 -2.03 14.12 11.98
N GLU A 69 -0.75 14.11 12.30
CA GLU A 69 -0.09 12.95 12.93
C GLU A 69 -0.64 12.66 14.33
N VAL A 70 -0.85 13.69 15.16
CA VAL A 70 -1.39 13.54 16.52
C VAL A 70 -2.83 13.03 16.49
N LEU A 71 -3.65 13.55 15.57
CA LEU A 71 -5.02 13.11 15.38
C LEU A 71 -5.09 11.68 14.85
N CYS A 72 -4.27 11.33 13.84
CA CYS A 72 -4.14 9.96 13.37
C CYS A 72 -3.69 9.02 14.48
N TRP A 73 -2.72 9.41 15.31
CA TRP A 73 -2.25 8.58 16.42
C TRP A 73 -3.32 8.38 17.50
N LYS A 74 -4.08 9.42 17.86
CA LYS A 74 -5.23 9.30 18.78
C LYS A 74 -6.31 8.39 18.22
N ALA A 75 -6.65 8.54 16.93
CA ALA A 75 -7.61 7.68 16.26
C ALA A 75 -7.13 6.22 16.26
N CYS A 76 -5.87 5.98 15.90
CA CYS A 76 -5.27 4.64 15.93
C CYS A 76 -5.30 4.01 17.33
N ARG A 77 -5.18 4.78 18.42
CA ARG A 77 -5.33 4.25 19.79
C ARG A 77 -6.76 3.83 20.12
N HIS A 78 -7.76 4.56 19.64
CA HIS A 78 -9.17 4.24 19.88
C HIS A 78 -9.64 3.05 19.04
N TYR A 79 -9.12 2.92 17.81
CA TYR A 79 -9.49 1.84 16.88
C TYR A 79 -8.50 0.69 16.83
N ALA A 80 -7.39 0.75 17.58
CA ALA A 80 -6.60 -0.44 17.82
C ALA A 80 -7.56 -1.46 18.42
N PRO A 81 -7.82 -2.60 17.75
CA PRO A 81 -8.67 -3.62 18.30
C PRO A 81 -8.08 -3.91 19.67
N SER A 82 -8.87 -3.68 20.71
CA SER A 82 -8.56 -4.16 22.04
C SER A 82 -8.33 -5.65 21.83
N SER A 83 -7.06 -6.06 21.76
CA SER A 83 -6.66 -7.39 21.35
C SER A 83 -7.57 -8.38 22.06
N SER A 84 -8.21 -9.22 21.26
CA SER A 84 -9.26 -10.16 21.64
C SER A 84 -8.85 -11.16 22.73
N ASP A 85 -7.60 -11.10 23.21
CA ASP A 85 -7.07 -11.93 24.28
C ASP A 85 -7.84 -11.79 25.60
N ASN A 86 -8.38 -10.60 25.91
CA ASN A 86 -9.16 -10.42 27.14
C ASN A 86 -10.57 -11.02 27.05
N HIS A 87 -11.16 -11.12 25.84
CA HIS A 87 -12.48 -11.75 25.69
C HIS A 87 -12.40 -13.27 25.62
N GLU A 88 -11.28 -13.83 25.14
CA GLU A 88 -11.11 -15.28 25.10
C GLU A 88 -10.84 -15.89 26.49
N HIS A 89 -10.25 -15.13 27.41
CA HIS A 89 -10.12 -15.55 28.82
C HIS A 89 -11.46 -15.55 29.57
N SER A 90 -12.41 -14.69 29.17
CA SER A 90 -13.74 -14.61 29.80
C SER A 90 -14.67 -15.76 29.40
N ARG A 91 -14.51 -16.36 28.21
CA ARG A 91 -15.35 -17.48 27.75
C ARG A 91 -14.90 -18.87 28.18
N ARG A 92 -13.69 -19.04 28.73
CA ARG A 92 -13.17 -20.37 29.15
C ARG A 92 -13.58 -20.81 30.56
N HIS A 93 -14.46 -20.07 31.23
CA HIS A 93 -14.92 -20.41 32.59
C HIS A 93 -16.23 -21.20 32.66
N VAL A 94 -16.73 -21.73 31.54
CA VAL A 94 -17.95 -22.55 31.51
C VAL A 94 -17.72 -23.85 30.73
N ALA A 95 -16.87 -24.75 31.24
CA ALA A 95 -16.93 -26.17 30.88
C ALA A 95 -16.17 -27.07 31.88
N SER A 96 -16.91 -28.07 32.34
CA SER A 96 -16.56 -29.38 32.92
C SER A 96 -15.41 -29.47 33.94
N LYS A 97 -15.84 -29.90 35.12
CA LYS A 97 -15.08 -30.37 36.28
C LYS A 97 -14.38 -31.71 35.98
N GLU A 98 -13.48 -31.75 35.00
CA GLU A 98 -12.59 -32.89 34.81
C GLU A 98 -11.33 -32.72 35.66
N ALA A 99 -10.93 -33.82 36.31
CA ALA A 99 -9.78 -33.89 37.21
C ALA A 99 -8.49 -33.55 36.44
N ARG A 100 -8.05 -32.30 36.57
CA ARG A 100 -6.79 -31.81 36.01
C ARG A 100 -5.63 -32.58 36.63
N GLN A 101 -4.85 -33.26 35.80
CA GLN A 101 -3.51 -33.70 36.19
C GLN A 101 -2.67 -32.48 36.65
N PRO A 102 -1.76 -32.67 37.64
CA PRO A 102 -0.91 -31.61 38.12
C PRO A 102 0.00 -31.11 36.98
N ARG A 103 -0.37 -29.95 36.42
CA ARG A 103 0.47 -29.21 35.48
C ARG A 103 1.78 -28.89 36.20
N ARG A 104 2.88 -29.45 35.70
CA ARG A 104 4.23 -29.03 36.09
C ARG A 104 4.31 -27.50 35.97
N PRO A 105 4.82 -26.78 36.98
CA PRO A 105 5.07 -25.35 36.88
C PRO A 105 6.16 -25.14 35.83
N SER A 106 5.74 -24.89 34.58
CA SER A 106 6.62 -24.35 33.56
C SER A 106 6.86 -22.89 33.96
N ALA A 107 8.02 -22.64 34.56
CA ALA A 107 8.55 -21.32 34.87
C ALA A 107 8.95 -20.58 33.59
N ALA A 108 8.02 -20.48 32.63
CA ALA A 108 8.16 -19.65 31.44
C ALA A 108 7.82 -18.21 31.85
N TYR A 109 8.83 -17.49 32.32
CA TYR A 109 8.75 -16.04 32.47
C TYR A 109 8.25 -15.43 31.15
N PRO A 110 7.30 -14.49 31.17
CA PRO A 110 6.89 -13.79 29.97
C PRO A 110 8.13 -13.11 29.39
N SER A 111 8.56 -13.55 28.20
CA SER A 111 9.68 -12.90 27.55
C SER A 111 9.26 -11.46 27.25
N VAL A 112 9.92 -10.51 27.92
CA VAL A 112 9.71 -9.10 27.66
C VAL A 112 10.09 -8.88 26.20
N GLN A 113 9.10 -8.74 25.32
CA GLN A 113 9.35 -8.50 23.91
C GLN A 113 10.06 -7.15 23.80
N LYS A 114 11.36 -7.20 23.49
CA LYS A 114 12.18 -6.02 23.29
C LYS A 114 11.48 -5.14 22.25
N THR A 115 11.07 -3.95 22.66
CA THR A 115 10.41 -3.01 21.75
C THR A 115 11.40 -2.61 20.68
N ALA A 116 11.17 -3.06 19.44
CA ALA A 116 11.97 -2.66 18.29
C ALA A 116 12.12 -1.14 18.22
N THR A 117 13.37 -0.68 18.15
CA THR A 117 13.75 0.72 18.02
C THR A 117 13.58 1.19 16.58
N LEU A 118 13.61 2.50 16.35
CA LEU A 118 13.49 3.08 15.01
C LEU A 118 14.63 2.61 14.08
N ASP A 119 15.83 2.47 14.61
CA ASP A 119 17.00 2.00 13.85
C ASP A 119 16.89 0.51 13.51
N ASP A 120 16.29 -0.30 14.39
CA ASP A 120 15.99 -1.72 14.09
C ASP A 120 15.05 -1.85 12.89
N TRP A 121 14.03 -0.99 12.79
CA TRP A 121 13.11 -0.98 11.65
C TRP A 121 13.79 -0.56 10.35
N LYS A 122 14.62 0.49 10.39
CA LYS A 122 15.40 0.94 9.22
C LYS A 122 16.32 -0.18 8.71
N ALA A 123 17.12 -0.75 9.60
CA ALA A 123 18.01 -1.86 9.27
C ALA A 123 17.22 -3.08 8.74
N GLY A 124 16.03 -3.33 9.30
CA GLY A 124 15.11 -4.35 8.80
C GLY A 124 14.66 -4.08 7.36
N ILE A 125 14.23 -2.86 7.04
CA ILE A 125 13.81 -2.47 5.68
C ILE A 125 14.98 -2.59 4.71
N GLU A 126 16.15 -2.03 5.04
CA GLU A 126 17.35 -2.09 4.20
C GLU A 126 17.79 -3.54 3.92
N LYS A 127 17.74 -4.40 4.94
CA LYS A 127 18.03 -5.84 4.79
C LYS A 127 17.05 -6.51 3.83
N ASN A 128 15.75 -6.21 3.91
CA ASN A 128 14.75 -6.78 3.01
C ASN A 128 14.89 -6.22 1.58
N GLN A 129 15.23 -4.94 1.41
CA GLN A 129 15.55 -4.36 0.11
C GLN A 129 16.75 -5.07 -0.53
N ALA A 130 17.81 -5.30 0.23
CA ALA A 130 18.99 -6.03 -0.25
C ALA A 130 18.65 -7.49 -0.62
N GLN A 131 17.73 -8.13 0.11
CA GLN A 131 17.23 -9.47 -0.24
C GLN A 131 16.42 -9.45 -1.54
N LEU A 132 15.54 -8.46 -1.74
CA LEU A 132 14.80 -8.28 -2.99
C LEU A 132 15.76 -8.12 -4.16
N ASN A 133 16.71 -7.17 -4.07
CA ASN A 133 17.69 -6.90 -5.12
C ASN A 133 18.53 -8.14 -5.44
N ARG A 134 18.89 -8.94 -4.43
CA ARG A 134 19.60 -10.21 -4.61
C ARG A 134 18.75 -11.24 -5.36
N HIS A 135 17.48 -11.39 -5.01
CA HIS A 135 16.59 -12.32 -5.71
C HIS A 135 16.31 -11.90 -7.15
N LEU A 136 16.27 -10.60 -7.40
CA LEU A 136 16.12 -10.03 -8.73
C LEU A 136 17.44 -9.98 -9.54
N ASN A 137 18.59 -10.29 -8.95
CA ASN A 137 19.91 -10.06 -9.55
C ASN A 137 20.08 -8.62 -10.09
N ASN A 138 19.49 -7.63 -9.42
CA ASN A 138 19.41 -6.23 -9.85
C ASN A 138 18.74 -6.01 -11.23
N GLN A 139 17.93 -6.96 -11.70
CA GLN A 139 17.12 -6.83 -12.91
C GLN A 139 15.70 -6.35 -12.59
N PRO A 140 14.97 -5.76 -13.55
CA PRO A 140 13.56 -5.44 -13.34
C PRO A 140 12.71 -6.72 -13.16
N PRO A 141 11.59 -6.66 -12.41
CA PRO A 141 10.68 -7.79 -12.17
C PRO A 141 10.30 -8.57 -13.43
N ALA A 142 10.02 -7.87 -14.53
CA ALA A 142 9.65 -8.46 -15.80
C ALA A 142 10.71 -9.40 -16.38
N MET A 143 12.01 -9.09 -16.19
CA MET A 143 13.10 -9.95 -16.66
C MET A 143 13.19 -11.26 -15.87
N LEU A 144 12.92 -11.22 -14.55
CA LEU A 144 12.81 -12.43 -13.75
C LEU A 144 11.64 -13.29 -14.23
N ALA A 145 10.46 -12.69 -14.43
CA ALA A 145 9.27 -13.40 -14.91
C ALA A 145 9.52 -14.04 -16.30
N ALA A 146 10.12 -13.30 -17.23
CA ALA A 146 10.52 -13.82 -18.54
C ALA A 146 11.50 -15.00 -18.44
N ALA A 147 12.49 -14.92 -17.55
CA ALA A 147 13.45 -16.00 -17.32
C ALA A 147 12.79 -17.26 -16.74
N VAL A 148 11.87 -17.09 -15.78
CA VAL A 148 11.08 -18.21 -15.22
C VAL A 148 10.19 -18.82 -16.30
N CYS A 149 9.49 -18.00 -17.08
CA CYS A 149 8.64 -18.46 -18.18
C CYS A 149 9.44 -19.24 -19.23
N SER A 150 10.60 -18.71 -19.65
CA SER A 150 11.49 -19.36 -20.61
C SER A 150 11.91 -20.74 -20.10
N ARG A 151 12.35 -20.82 -18.84
CA ARG A 151 12.73 -22.09 -18.20
C ARG A 151 11.56 -23.08 -18.14
N THR A 152 10.36 -22.61 -17.81
CA THR A 152 9.16 -23.47 -17.73
C THR A 152 8.69 -23.99 -19.09
N CYS A 153 9.01 -23.27 -20.17
CA CYS A 153 8.68 -23.66 -21.53
C CYS A 153 9.66 -24.69 -22.12
N GLU A 154 10.77 -25.01 -21.44
CA GLU A 154 11.75 -25.99 -21.93
C GLU A 154 11.15 -27.41 -22.02
N ALA A 155 11.46 -28.15 -23.08
CA ALA A 155 10.81 -29.44 -23.39
C ALA A 155 11.03 -30.54 -22.35
N HIS A 156 12.00 -30.38 -21.45
CA HIS A 156 12.35 -31.37 -20.42
C HIS A 156 11.69 -31.11 -19.06
N VAL A 157 10.92 -30.03 -18.92
CA VAL A 157 10.25 -29.70 -17.65
C VAL A 157 8.93 -30.47 -17.56
N THR A 158 8.88 -31.44 -16.63
CA THR A 158 7.69 -32.27 -16.39
C THR A 158 6.57 -31.51 -15.68
N ASP A 159 6.94 -30.59 -14.78
CA ASP A 159 5.98 -29.83 -13.96
C ASP A 159 6.34 -28.33 -13.91
N PRO A 160 5.81 -27.53 -14.85
CA PRO A 160 5.96 -26.08 -14.86
C PRO A 160 5.41 -25.39 -13.60
N CYS A 161 4.33 -25.92 -13.01
CA CYS A 161 3.70 -25.34 -11.83
C CYS A 161 4.63 -25.42 -10.61
N ALA A 162 5.35 -26.54 -10.45
CA ALA A 162 6.35 -26.67 -9.40
C ALA A 162 7.51 -25.68 -9.57
N VAL A 163 8.03 -25.49 -10.79
CA VAL A 163 9.12 -24.54 -11.06
C VAL A 163 8.70 -23.11 -10.74
N ILE A 164 7.51 -22.69 -11.15
CA ILE A 164 6.97 -21.35 -10.86
C ILE A 164 6.73 -21.19 -9.35
N SER A 165 6.11 -22.18 -8.71
CA SER A 165 5.86 -22.18 -7.27
C SER A 165 7.15 -22.08 -6.46
N ASP A 166 8.22 -22.76 -6.89
CA ASP A 166 9.54 -22.67 -6.28
C ASP A 166 10.16 -21.30 -6.43
N ALA A 167 10.01 -20.66 -7.60
CA ALA A 167 10.43 -19.27 -7.83
C ALA A 167 9.66 -18.27 -6.95
N LEU A 168 8.39 -18.55 -6.64
CA LEU A 168 7.48 -17.67 -5.89
C LEU A 168 7.73 -17.72 -4.37
N LYS A 169 8.14 -18.87 -3.82
CA LYS A 169 8.43 -19.09 -2.38
C LYS A 169 9.28 -17.99 -1.72
N PRO A 170 10.45 -17.56 -2.25
CA PRO A 170 11.25 -16.51 -1.61
C PRO A 170 10.52 -15.17 -1.53
N PHE A 171 9.77 -14.78 -2.58
CA PHE A 171 9.04 -13.51 -2.62
C PHE A 171 7.86 -13.49 -1.65
N ASN A 172 7.10 -14.58 -1.53
CA ASN A 172 6.05 -14.69 -0.50
C ASN A 172 6.60 -14.54 0.92
N ARG A 173 7.74 -15.18 1.22
CA ARG A 173 8.39 -15.05 2.53
C ARG A 173 8.83 -13.61 2.78
N LEU A 174 9.35 -12.95 1.75
CA LEU A 174 9.81 -11.57 1.82
C LEU A 174 8.63 -10.61 2.02
N HIS A 175 7.56 -10.76 1.23
CA HIS A 175 6.33 -9.99 1.33
C HIS A 175 5.72 -10.08 2.73
N ASN A 176 5.57 -11.29 3.27
CA ASN A 176 5.04 -11.49 4.62
C ASN A 176 5.88 -10.77 5.70
N ARG A 177 7.22 -10.80 5.59
CA ARG A 177 8.11 -10.08 6.52
C ARG A 177 7.95 -8.57 6.42
N ILE A 178 7.93 -8.03 5.21
CA ILE A 178 7.79 -6.58 4.98
C ILE A 178 6.40 -6.10 5.40
N SER A 179 5.34 -6.87 5.14
CA SER A 179 3.97 -6.56 5.57
C SER A 179 3.86 -6.46 7.10
N LEU A 180 4.50 -7.39 7.84
CA LEU A 180 4.59 -7.32 9.30
C LEU A 180 5.36 -6.08 9.79
N ILE A 181 6.48 -5.74 9.12
CA ILE A 181 7.25 -4.54 9.43
C ILE A 181 6.41 -3.27 9.20
N THR A 182 5.80 -3.16 8.02
CA THR A 182 4.96 -2.03 7.60
C THR A 182 3.79 -1.84 8.57
N THR A 183 3.08 -2.92 8.89
CA THR A 183 1.97 -2.91 9.86
C THR A 183 2.44 -2.47 11.25
N SER A 184 3.60 -2.94 11.69
CA SER A 184 4.14 -2.60 13.01
C SER A 184 4.57 -1.14 13.11
N ILE A 185 5.21 -0.60 12.06
CA ILE A 185 5.56 0.83 11.98
C ILE A 185 4.28 1.67 11.99
N TYR A 186 3.28 1.31 11.17
CA TYR A 186 2.00 2.01 11.13
C TYR A 186 1.32 2.05 12.50
N ARG A 187 1.24 0.91 13.19
CA ARG A 187 0.60 0.81 14.51
C ARG A 187 1.32 1.64 15.57
N ARG A 188 2.66 1.73 15.52
CA ARG A 188 3.45 2.44 16.54
C ARG A 188 3.61 3.93 16.27
N MET A 189 3.78 4.30 15.00
CA MET A 189 4.21 5.64 14.59
C MET A 189 3.23 6.32 13.62
N GLY A 190 2.28 5.59 13.02
CA GLY A 190 1.39 6.11 11.98
C GLY A 190 2.05 6.23 10.60
N CYS A 191 1.49 7.08 9.74
CA CYS A 191 1.90 7.29 8.34
C CYS A 191 3.19 8.11 8.17
N THR A 192 4.26 7.73 8.87
CA THR A 192 5.56 8.41 8.78
C THR A 192 6.28 8.13 7.45
N ASN A 193 7.35 8.87 7.17
CA ASN A 193 8.20 8.60 5.99
C ASN A 193 8.78 7.17 6.01
N LEU A 194 9.11 6.65 7.19
CA LEU A 194 9.61 5.28 7.33
C LEU A 194 8.56 4.24 6.92
N TRP A 195 7.29 4.48 7.29
CA TRP A 195 6.17 3.64 6.86
C TRP A 195 6.01 3.65 5.34
N LYS A 196 6.08 4.84 4.70
CA LYS A 196 5.99 4.96 3.23
C LYS A 196 7.11 4.23 2.51
N VAL A 197 8.34 4.25 3.05
CA VAL A 197 9.47 3.50 2.48
C VAL A 197 9.21 1.99 2.58
N ALA A 198 8.72 1.50 3.73
CA ALA A 198 8.37 0.10 3.92
C ALA A 198 7.21 -0.34 3.00
N GLU A 199 6.18 0.51 2.87
CA GLU A 199 5.02 0.29 1.99
C GLU A 199 5.47 0.23 0.52
N LYS A 200 6.31 1.16 0.05
CA LYS A 200 6.86 1.13 -1.29
C LYS A 200 7.61 -0.17 -1.56
N LEU A 201 8.45 -0.62 -0.63
CA LEU A 201 9.14 -1.91 -0.75
C LEU A 201 8.13 -3.08 -0.76
N CYS A 202 7.06 -3.01 0.02
CA CYS A 202 5.98 -4.01 0.01
C CYS A 202 5.34 -4.10 -1.39
N THR A 203 5.01 -2.96 -2.00
CA THR A 203 4.46 -2.88 -3.36
C THR A 203 5.41 -3.46 -4.40
N GLN A 204 6.71 -3.17 -4.31
CA GLN A 204 7.71 -3.74 -5.24
C GLN A 204 7.80 -5.27 -5.15
N VAL A 205 7.71 -5.84 -3.94
CA VAL A 205 7.68 -7.30 -3.80
C VAL A 205 6.36 -7.87 -4.31
N GLN A 206 5.24 -7.18 -4.05
CA GLN A 206 3.92 -7.60 -4.52
C GLN A 206 3.86 -7.65 -6.05
N GLU A 207 4.44 -6.66 -6.74
CA GLU A 207 4.54 -6.66 -8.20
C GLU A 207 5.22 -7.93 -8.73
N VAL A 208 6.34 -8.35 -8.13
CA VAL A 208 7.01 -9.60 -8.51
C VAL A 208 6.12 -10.82 -8.26
N VAL A 209 5.41 -10.83 -7.11
CA VAL A 209 4.48 -11.92 -6.77
C VAL A 209 3.35 -12.00 -7.79
N ASP A 210 2.74 -10.87 -8.16
CA ASP A 210 1.63 -10.81 -9.11
C ASP A 210 2.05 -11.33 -10.48
N LEU A 211 3.22 -10.93 -10.99
CA LEU A 211 3.76 -11.44 -12.27
C LEU A 211 3.99 -12.96 -12.24
N LEU A 212 4.52 -13.49 -11.14
CA LEU A 212 4.74 -14.94 -11.02
C LEU A 212 3.42 -15.71 -10.80
N GLN A 213 2.42 -15.10 -10.17
CA GLN A 213 1.08 -15.68 -10.03
C GLN A 213 0.35 -15.73 -11.37
N ASP A 214 0.48 -14.69 -12.20
CA ASP A 214 -0.06 -14.67 -13.58
C ASP A 214 0.51 -15.82 -14.43
N LEU A 215 1.84 -16.04 -14.35
CA LEU A 215 2.50 -17.20 -14.96
C LEU A 215 1.97 -18.52 -14.42
N LEU A 216 1.77 -18.63 -13.10
CA LEU A 216 1.24 -19.86 -12.48
C LEU A 216 -0.19 -20.13 -12.96
N CYS A 217 -1.04 -19.12 -13.03
CA CYS A 217 -2.40 -19.22 -13.56
C CYS A 217 -2.38 -19.72 -15.02
N SER A 218 -1.52 -19.15 -15.86
CA SER A 218 -1.34 -19.58 -17.25
C SER A 218 -0.83 -21.03 -17.34
N ALA A 219 0.09 -21.42 -16.47
CA ALA A 219 0.63 -22.79 -16.41
C ALA A 219 -0.41 -23.82 -15.94
N LEU A 220 -1.32 -23.43 -15.03
CA LEU A 220 -2.42 -24.28 -14.55
C LEU A 220 -3.44 -24.59 -15.65
N SER A 221 -3.64 -23.67 -16.59
CA SER A 221 -4.51 -23.90 -17.75
C SER A 221 -3.85 -24.83 -18.79
N GLY A 222 -2.52 -24.84 -18.86
CA GLY A 222 -1.74 -25.82 -19.59
C GLY A 222 -0.46 -25.24 -20.19
N VAL A 223 0.54 -26.09 -20.41
CA VAL A 223 1.85 -25.67 -20.95
C VAL A 223 1.74 -25.08 -22.36
N SER A 224 0.79 -25.59 -23.17
CA SER A 224 0.50 -25.03 -24.48
C SER A 224 -0.06 -23.63 -24.40
N GLU A 225 -0.97 -23.36 -23.46
CA GLU A 225 -1.57 -22.03 -23.27
C GLU A 225 -0.55 -21.03 -22.77
N LEU A 226 0.31 -21.43 -21.81
CA LEU A 226 1.43 -20.61 -21.36
C LEU A 226 2.36 -20.22 -22.51
N ARG A 227 2.67 -21.15 -23.42
CA ARG A 227 3.50 -20.87 -24.61
C ARG A 227 2.80 -19.95 -25.60
N THR A 228 1.50 -20.15 -25.84
CA THR A 228 0.71 -19.26 -26.70
C THR A 228 0.68 -17.85 -26.13
N ALA A 229 0.33 -17.68 -24.86
CA ALA A 229 0.31 -16.40 -24.17
C ALA A 229 1.68 -15.69 -24.22
N PHE A 230 2.76 -16.45 -24.04
CA PHE A 230 4.12 -15.95 -24.18
C PHE A 230 4.42 -15.43 -25.60
N SER A 231 4.02 -16.19 -26.62
CA SER A 231 4.26 -15.84 -28.03
C SER A 231 3.40 -14.67 -28.52
N GLU A 232 2.20 -14.52 -27.97
CA GLU A 232 1.26 -13.46 -28.34
C GLU A 232 1.50 -12.15 -27.59
N GLY A 233 2.37 -12.14 -26.57
CA GLY A 233 2.64 -10.94 -25.79
C GLY A 233 1.54 -10.61 -24.77
N THR A 234 0.70 -11.58 -24.39
CA THR A 234 -0.48 -11.34 -23.55
C THR A 234 -0.20 -11.38 -22.06
N LEU A 235 1.00 -11.81 -21.64
CA LEU A 235 1.36 -11.93 -20.23
C LEU A 235 1.60 -10.54 -19.62
N ALA A 236 1.21 -10.34 -18.36
CA ALA A 236 1.22 -9.01 -17.73
C ALA A 236 2.61 -8.35 -17.75
N TYR A 237 3.68 -9.14 -17.59
CA TYR A 237 5.06 -8.62 -17.60
C TYR A 237 5.54 -8.16 -18.99
N GLN A 238 4.86 -8.53 -20.07
CA GLN A 238 5.20 -8.10 -21.43
C GLN A 238 4.58 -6.74 -21.78
N GLN A 239 3.60 -6.30 -20.99
CA GLN A 239 2.90 -5.01 -21.15
C GLN A 239 3.42 -3.92 -20.20
N ALA A 240 4.29 -4.29 -19.25
CA ALA A 240 4.89 -3.39 -18.26
C ALA A 240 6.21 -2.79 -18.76
#